data_AF-A0A7M3X1P7-F1
#
_entry.id   AF-A0A7M3X1P7-F1
#
_cell.length_a   1.000
_cell.length_b   1.000
_cell.length_c   1.000
_cell.angle_alpha   90.00
_cell.angle_beta   90.00
_cell.angle_gamma   90.00
#
_symmetry.space_group_name_H-M   'P 1'
#
loop_
_entity.id
_entity.type
_entity.pdbx_description
1 polymer ?
#
loop_
_entity_poly.entity_id
_entity_poly.type
_entity_poly.pdbx_seq_one_letter_code
_entity_poly.pdbx_strand_id
1 'polypeptide(L)'
;MSGSRRDRNIKVPTRGSKTDRTTSGGHGYSRPAEGRPTVPKPQQKKAAPQPRQNNNRKDGQRRQNNRQGANRQGGQRNSRPQQKSPLMEETWARVIDHDVTDNVIVAISEEKMLLCRLEPKPGVDPLLTTSRVYIGTDASKRVNIGRVLGMTNLGRVANHVKADLPLVIQIFIEENEKHFIDTFFNRAGNMSLKQHSFELLPGVGNKKALQMVDARGSSGFETLAALNEACNIDAADLLAKRFHTELEDRNIQPRLIDLLLPVKA
;
A
#
# COMPACT_ATOMS: atom_id res chain seq x y z
N MET A 1 32.83 -32.20 -62.86
CA MET A 1 32.10 -32.99 -61.84
C MET A 1 31.66 -32.05 -60.74
N SER A 2 30.33 -31.83 -60.62
CA SER A 2 29.55 -31.42 -59.41
C SER A 2 30.13 -30.31 -58.50
N GLY A 3 29.53 -29.12 -58.32
CA GLY A 3 28.12 -28.77 -58.25
C GLY A 3 27.59 -28.89 -56.81
N SER A 4 27.27 -27.76 -56.16
CA SER A 4 26.20 -27.63 -55.14
C SER A 4 26.06 -26.18 -54.68
N ARG A 5 25.30 -25.42 -55.48
CA ARG A 5 24.72 -24.12 -55.09
C ARG A 5 23.64 -24.40 -54.05
N ARG A 6 23.71 -23.77 -52.87
CA ARG A 6 22.63 -23.81 -51.88
C ARG A 6 21.57 -22.78 -52.29
N ASP A 7 20.48 -23.26 -52.87
CA ASP A 7 19.30 -22.47 -53.17
C ASP A 7 18.65 -21.98 -51.87
N ARG A 8 18.56 -20.65 -51.71
CA ARG A 8 17.72 -20.03 -50.69
C ARG A 8 16.31 -19.90 -51.26
N ASN A 9 15.43 -20.81 -50.86
CA ASN A 9 14.01 -20.74 -51.17
C ASN A 9 13.34 -19.64 -50.34
N ILE A 10 13.33 -18.40 -50.85
CA ILE A 10 12.59 -17.29 -50.25
C ILE A 10 11.24 -17.19 -50.96
N LYS A 11 10.16 -17.44 -50.21
CA LYS A 11 8.78 -17.35 -50.70
C LYS A 11 8.35 -15.88 -50.66
N VAL A 12 8.55 -15.18 -51.77
CA VAL A 12 8.10 -13.78 -51.96
C VAL A 12 6.62 -13.80 -52.38
N PRO A 13 5.69 -13.17 -51.64
CA PRO A 13 4.30 -13.08 -52.08
C PRO A 13 4.19 -12.10 -53.25
N THR A 14 3.71 -12.60 -54.39
CA THR A 14 3.40 -11.81 -55.58
C THR A 14 2.15 -10.96 -55.35
N ARG A 15 2.27 -9.67 -55.66
CA ARG A 15 1.20 -8.67 -55.60
C ARG A 15 0.16 -8.98 -56.69
N GLY A 16 -0.98 -9.55 -56.29
CA GLY A 16 -2.12 -9.78 -57.18
C GLY A 16 -2.68 -8.46 -57.71
N SER A 17 -2.88 -8.41 -59.02
CA SER A 17 -3.48 -7.33 -59.78
C SER A 17 -4.96 -7.14 -59.45
N LYS A 18 -5.39 -5.88 -59.46
CA LYS A 18 -6.78 -5.46 -59.35
C LYS A 18 -7.61 -6.04 -60.51
N THR A 19 -8.75 -6.62 -60.20
CA THR A 19 -9.86 -6.78 -61.13
C THR A 19 -11.04 -5.94 -60.64
N ASP A 20 -11.42 -4.97 -61.48
CA ASP A 20 -12.57 -4.10 -61.31
C ASP A 20 -13.88 -4.90 -61.28
N ARG A 21 -14.67 -4.70 -60.23
CA ARG A 21 -16.13 -4.85 -60.29
C ARG A 21 -16.75 -3.53 -59.90
N THR A 22 -17.12 -2.77 -60.92
CA THR A 22 -18.05 -1.65 -60.86
C THR A 22 -19.39 -2.10 -60.29
N THR A 23 -19.79 -1.54 -59.16
CA THR A 23 -21.20 -1.37 -58.82
C THR A 23 -21.36 -0.01 -58.15
N SER A 24 -21.96 0.90 -58.91
CA SER A 24 -22.43 2.22 -58.51
C SER A 24 -23.49 2.13 -57.40
N GLY A 25 -23.32 2.89 -56.32
CA GLY A 25 -24.35 3.06 -55.29
C GLY A 25 -23.87 3.99 -54.17
N GLY A 26 -24.43 5.20 -54.11
CA GLY A 26 -23.97 6.35 -53.33
C GLY A 26 -23.82 6.16 -51.82
N HIS A 27 -22.93 6.99 -51.24
CA HIS A 27 -22.80 7.20 -49.80
C HIS A 27 -24.08 7.84 -49.24
N GLY A 28 -24.89 7.05 -48.53
CA GLY A 28 -25.95 7.52 -47.64
C GLY A 28 -25.54 7.32 -46.17
N TYR A 29 -25.80 8.31 -45.34
CA TYR A 29 -25.62 8.23 -43.88
C TYR A 29 -26.33 6.99 -43.30
N SER A 30 -25.61 6.21 -42.49
CA SER A 30 -26.22 5.13 -41.70
C SER A 30 -27.08 5.71 -40.58
N ARG A 31 -28.26 5.10 -40.35
CA ARG A 31 -29.16 5.46 -39.25
C ARG A 31 -28.47 5.24 -37.89
N PRO A 32 -28.71 6.08 -36.87
CA PRO A 32 -28.26 5.80 -35.52
C PRO A 32 -28.96 4.54 -34.98
N ALA A 33 -28.24 3.76 -34.16
CA ALA A 33 -28.73 2.52 -33.58
C ALA A 33 -30.02 2.76 -32.77
N GLU A 34 -31.12 2.16 -33.21
CA GLU A 34 -32.34 2.07 -32.44
C GLU A 34 -32.08 1.26 -31.15
N GLY A 35 -32.71 1.71 -30.06
CA GLY A 35 -32.33 1.39 -28.69
C GLY A 35 -32.28 -0.10 -28.30
N ARG A 36 -31.59 -0.33 -27.19
CA ARG A 36 -31.46 -1.62 -26.50
C ARG A 36 -32.84 -2.26 -26.29
N PRO A 37 -33.07 -3.55 -26.65
CA PRO A 37 -34.30 -4.24 -26.28
C PRO A 37 -34.44 -4.21 -24.75
N THR A 38 -35.58 -3.72 -24.27
CA THR A 38 -35.90 -3.68 -22.85
C THR A 38 -35.92 -5.10 -22.30
N VAL A 39 -34.97 -5.41 -21.42
CA VAL A 39 -34.96 -6.66 -20.65
C VAL A 39 -36.20 -6.65 -19.74
N PRO A 40 -37.06 -7.68 -19.75
CA PRO A 40 -38.20 -7.73 -18.85
C PRO A 40 -37.72 -7.78 -17.39
N LYS A 41 -38.32 -6.95 -16.52
CA LYS A 41 -38.06 -6.95 -15.08
C LYS A 41 -38.33 -8.36 -14.50
N PRO A 42 -37.46 -8.89 -13.63
CA PRO A 42 -37.72 -10.16 -12.96
C PRO A 42 -39.01 -10.06 -12.13
N GLN A 43 -39.94 -10.98 -12.37
CA GLN A 43 -41.14 -11.15 -11.55
C GLN A 43 -40.72 -11.50 -10.11
N GLN A 44 -41.31 -10.82 -9.13
CA GLN A 44 -41.15 -11.15 -7.72
C GLN A 44 -41.62 -12.59 -7.48
N LYS A 45 -40.69 -13.48 -7.14
CA LYS A 45 -41.03 -14.80 -6.61
C LYS A 45 -41.79 -14.60 -5.30
N LYS A 46 -43.02 -15.12 -5.25
CA LYS A 46 -43.81 -15.25 -4.01
C LYS A 46 -42.95 -15.97 -2.96
N ALA A 47 -42.94 -15.42 -1.74
CA ALA A 47 -42.23 -16.00 -0.61
C ALA A 47 -42.71 -17.43 -0.34
N ALA A 48 -41.76 -18.36 -0.18
CA ALA A 48 -42.03 -19.70 0.31
C ALA A 48 -42.49 -19.62 1.78
N PRO A 49 -43.42 -20.48 2.23
CA PRO A 49 -43.90 -20.48 3.61
C PRO A 49 -42.77 -20.86 4.59
N GLN A 50 -42.55 -20.03 5.60
CA GLN A 50 -41.64 -20.31 6.71
C GLN A 50 -42.13 -21.52 7.53
N PRO A 51 -41.26 -22.45 7.93
CA PRO A 51 -41.62 -23.49 8.88
C PRO A 51 -41.88 -22.88 10.26
N ARG A 52 -43.06 -23.21 10.82
CA ARG A 52 -43.54 -22.80 12.14
C ARG A 52 -42.52 -23.10 13.24
N GLN A 53 -42.09 -22.08 13.98
CA GLN A 53 -41.44 -22.23 15.28
C GLN A 53 -42.42 -22.85 16.27
N ASN A 54 -42.11 -24.06 16.72
CA ASN A 54 -42.90 -24.78 17.70
C ASN A 54 -42.55 -24.25 19.10
N ASN A 55 -43.37 -23.34 19.63
CA ASN A 55 -43.27 -22.83 20.99
C ASN A 55 -43.82 -23.87 21.96
N ASN A 56 -42.97 -24.81 22.39
CA ASN A 56 -43.29 -25.71 23.50
C ASN A 56 -43.00 -24.99 24.83
N ARG A 57 -43.99 -24.25 25.32
CA ARG A 57 -44.07 -23.87 26.73
C ARG A 57 -44.29 -25.12 27.57
N LYS A 58 -43.31 -25.49 28.38
CA LYS A 58 -43.52 -26.34 29.56
C LYS A 58 -43.24 -25.51 30.80
N ASP A 59 -44.33 -24.97 31.35
CA ASP A 59 -44.45 -24.66 32.76
C ASP A 59 -44.20 -25.93 33.58
N GLY A 60 -43.49 -25.80 34.70
CA GLY A 60 -43.49 -26.83 35.73
C GLY A 60 -42.25 -26.92 36.60
N GLN A 61 -42.35 -26.26 37.77
CA GLN A 61 -41.83 -26.71 39.07
C GLN A 61 -40.38 -26.37 39.45
N ARG A 62 -40.33 -25.33 40.29
CA ARG A 62 -39.47 -25.21 41.49
C ARG A 62 -39.07 -26.58 42.04
N ARG A 63 -37.76 -26.85 42.08
CA ARG A 63 -37.13 -27.67 43.13
C ARG A 63 -35.92 -26.94 43.69
N GLN A 64 -36.13 -26.34 44.85
CA GLN A 64 -35.07 -26.10 45.83
C GLN A 64 -34.54 -27.45 46.31
N ASN A 65 -33.25 -27.67 46.10
CA ASN A 65 -32.30 -28.39 46.96
C ASN A 65 -31.17 -28.92 46.07
N ASN A 66 -29.97 -28.37 46.19
CA ASN A 66 -28.98 -28.94 47.11
C ASN A 66 -27.72 -28.06 47.09
N ARG A 67 -27.45 -27.39 48.22
CA ARG A 67 -26.12 -26.89 48.55
C ARG A 67 -25.27 -28.13 48.84
N GLN A 68 -24.37 -28.50 47.95
CA GLN A 68 -23.21 -29.31 48.31
C GLN A 68 -22.04 -28.90 47.42
N GLY A 69 -20.96 -28.51 48.09
CA GLY A 69 -19.82 -27.83 47.51
C GLY A 69 -19.14 -28.66 46.42
N ALA A 70 -19.08 -28.08 45.24
CA ALA A 70 -18.04 -28.40 44.27
C ALA A 70 -16.96 -27.34 44.42
N ASN A 71 -15.85 -27.77 45.02
CA ASN A 71 -14.59 -27.08 45.13
C ASN A 71 -14.18 -26.55 43.74
N ARG A 72 -14.45 -25.27 43.44
CA ARG A 72 -13.93 -24.60 42.25
C ARG A 72 -12.45 -24.35 42.50
N GLN A 73 -11.64 -25.39 42.27
CA GLN A 73 -10.22 -25.23 42.01
C GLN A 73 -10.09 -24.12 40.97
N GLY A 74 -9.38 -23.06 41.36
CA GLY A 74 -9.04 -21.96 40.50
C GLY A 74 -8.35 -22.52 39.26
N GLY A 75 -9.11 -22.61 38.17
CA GLY A 75 -8.54 -22.84 36.86
C GLY A 75 -7.52 -21.74 36.65
N GLN A 76 -6.25 -22.09 36.73
CA GLN A 76 -5.15 -21.27 36.25
C GLN A 76 -5.58 -20.81 34.87
N ARG A 77 -5.87 -19.51 34.75
CA ARG A 77 -6.00 -18.86 33.45
C ARG A 77 -4.66 -19.08 32.78
N ASN A 78 -4.56 -20.11 31.97
CA ASN A 78 -3.44 -20.34 31.09
C ASN A 78 -3.22 -19.00 30.38
N SER A 79 -2.10 -18.35 30.72
CA SER A 79 -1.70 -17.07 30.18
C SER A 79 -1.65 -17.26 28.68
N ARG A 80 -2.71 -16.82 27.98
CA ARG A 80 -2.76 -16.85 26.52
C ARG A 80 -1.48 -16.14 26.07
N PRO A 81 -0.59 -16.80 25.29
CA PRO A 81 0.66 -16.19 24.90
C PRO A 81 0.33 -14.81 24.31
N GLN A 82 0.83 -13.77 24.98
CA GLN A 82 0.60 -12.40 24.57
C GLN A 82 1.22 -12.29 23.17
N GLN A 83 0.38 -12.19 22.14
CA GLN A 83 0.88 -11.99 20.79
C GLN A 83 1.71 -10.69 20.82
N LYS A 84 3.00 -10.82 20.51
CA LYS A 84 3.91 -9.68 20.43
C LYS A 84 3.31 -8.69 19.45
N SER A 85 3.06 -7.46 19.89
CA SER A 85 2.56 -6.42 19.01
C SER A 85 3.65 -6.10 17.98
N PRO A 86 3.32 -5.87 16.69
CA PRO A 86 4.32 -5.55 15.66
C PRO A 86 5.24 -4.37 16.03
N LEU A 87 4.73 -3.42 16.83
CA LEU A 87 5.51 -2.29 17.36
C LEU A 87 6.65 -2.69 18.31
N MET A 88 6.65 -3.90 18.87
CA MET A 88 7.74 -4.36 19.75
C MET A 88 9.03 -4.65 18.99
N GLU A 89 8.93 -4.85 17.67
CA GLU A 89 10.09 -5.05 16.80
C GLU A 89 10.69 -3.71 16.34
N GLU A 90 9.94 -2.61 16.48
CA GLU A 90 10.38 -1.29 16.02
C GLU A 90 11.25 -0.60 17.08
N THR A 91 12.39 -0.08 16.65
CA THR A 91 13.35 0.58 17.54
C THR A 91 13.15 2.10 17.58
N TRP A 92 12.91 2.69 16.41
CA TRP A 92 12.84 4.14 16.19
C TRP A 92 11.54 4.54 15.50
N ALA A 93 11.08 5.73 15.83
CA ALA A 93 9.93 6.36 15.18
C ALA A 93 10.18 7.86 14.97
N ARG A 94 9.46 8.45 14.02
CA ARG A 94 9.45 9.89 13.76
C ARG A 94 8.13 10.50 14.18
N VAL A 95 8.23 11.60 14.91
CA VAL A 95 7.09 12.39 15.35
C VAL A 95 6.44 13.07 14.14
N ILE A 96 5.13 12.94 14.01
CA ILE A 96 4.35 13.67 13.01
C ILE A 96 3.66 14.85 13.70
N ASP A 97 3.03 14.59 14.84
CA ASP A 97 2.29 15.60 15.59
C ASP A 97 2.36 15.30 17.08
N HIS A 98 2.30 16.36 17.88
CA HIS A 98 2.21 16.28 19.32
C HIS A 98 1.01 17.09 19.79
N ASP A 99 -0.06 16.38 20.14
CA ASP A 99 -1.24 16.99 20.73
C ASP A 99 -0.97 17.29 22.20
N VAL A 100 -0.75 18.57 22.50
CA VAL A 100 -0.50 19.08 23.85
C VAL A 100 -1.75 18.99 24.73
N THR A 101 -2.94 18.94 24.13
CA THR A 101 -4.22 18.88 24.88
C THR A 101 -4.43 17.49 25.48
N ASP A 102 -4.29 16.46 24.64
CA ASP A 102 -4.45 15.06 25.05
C ASP A 102 -3.14 14.45 25.56
N ASN A 103 -2.02 15.18 25.43
CA ASN A 103 -0.67 14.73 25.73
C ASN A 103 -0.34 13.42 24.98
N VAL A 104 -0.67 13.38 23.69
CA VAL A 104 -0.46 12.23 22.81
C VAL A 104 0.39 12.64 21.63
N ILE A 105 1.44 11.87 21.40
CA ILE A 105 2.28 12.01 20.22
C ILE A 105 1.85 10.99 19.18
N VAL A 106 1.61 11.45 17.95
CA VAL A 106 1.43 10.58 16.79
C VAL A 106 2.75 10.48 16.05
N ALA A 107 3.22 9.25 15.85
CA ALA A 107 4.50 8.97 15.22
C ALA A 107 4.37 7.85 14.19
N ILE A 108 5.36 7.78 13.29
CA ILE A 108 5.53 6.69 12.32
C ILE A 108 6.84 5.96 12.57
N SER A 109 6.80 4.63 12.56
CA SER A 109 8.00 3.81 12.78
C SER A 109 8.90 3.79 11.55
N GLU A 110 10.23 3.70 11.74
CA GLU A 110 11.19 3.76 10.63
C GLU A 110 11.35 2.43 9.88
N GLU A 111 11.14 1.28 10.54
CA GLU A 111 11.44 -0.03 9.93
C GLU A 111 10.28 -0.56 9.09
N LYS A 112 9.03 -0.35 9.51
CA LYS A 112 7.83 -0.83 8.79
C LYS A 112 6.80 0.24 8.46
N MET A 113 7.11 1.52 8.70
CA MET A 113 6.19 2.64 8.47
C MET A 113 4.83 2.44 9.18
N LEU A 114 4.87 1.94 10.42
CA LEU A 114 3.68 1.73 11.23
C LEU A 114 3.35 2.98 12.02
N LEU A 115 2.10 3.45 11.91
CA LEU A 115 1.61 4.56 12.72
C LEU A 115 1.35 4.10 14.16
N CYS A 116 1.87 4.86 15.12
CA CYS A 116 1.71 4.59 16.54
C CYS A 116 1.35 5.86 17.32
N ARG A 117 0.70 5.65 18.45
CA ARG A 117 0.41 6.67 19.45
C ARG A 117 1.31 6.44 20.65
N LEU A 118 1.96 7.51 21.10
CA LEU A 118 2.93 7.52 22.17
C LEU A 118 2.49 8.51 23.24
N GLU A 119 2.85 8.20 24.47
CA GLU A 119 2.68 9.07 25.64
C GLU A 119 4.05 9.64 25.99
N PRO A 120 4.24 10.98 25.95
CA PRO A 120 5.49 11.61 26.36
C PRO A 120 5.71 11.46 27.87
N LYS A 121 6.96 11.58 28.31
CA LYS A 121 7.25 11.67 29.74
C LYS A 121 6.76 13.02 30.31
N PRO A 122 6.36 13.06 31.59
CA PRO A 122 6.01 14.31 32.25
C PRO A 122 7.18 15.30 32.21
N GLY A 123 6.89 16.57 31.90
CA GLY A 123 7.87 17.66 31.90
C GLY A 123 8.79 17.72 30.68
N VAL A 124 8.47 16.99 29.61
CA VAL A 124 9.17 17.09 28.31
C VAL A 124 8.52 18.19 27.48
N ASP A 125 9.34 19.06 26.89
CA ASP A 125 8.87 20.09 25.97
C ASP A 125 8.17 19.47 24.74
N PRO A 126 7.27 20.21 24.07
CA PRO A 126 6.64 19.72 22.87
C PRO A 126 7.66 19.29 21.81
N LEU A 127 7.60 18.03 21.40
CA LEU A 127 8.48 17.51 20.36
C LEU A 127 8.16 18.15 19.01
N LEU A 128 9.21 18.51 18.28
CA LEU A 128 9.05 19.03 16.92
C LEU A 128 8.58 17.92 16.00
N THR A 129 7.70 18.26 15.05
CA THR A 129 7.43 17.42 13.87
C THR A 129 8.75 17.01 13.22
N THR A 130 8.82 15.80 12.68
CA THR A 130 10.00 15.14 12.09
C THR A 130 11.06 14.66 13.10
N SER A 131 10.93 14.98 14.40
CA SER A 131 11.88 14.52 15.41
C SER A 131 11.95 12.99 15.51
N ARG A 132 13.17 12.46 15.57
CA ARG A 132 13.41 11.03 15.76
C ARG A 132 13.38 10.68 17.24
N VAL A 133 12.53 9.72 17.62
CA VAL A 133 12.34 9.24 18.98
C VAL A 133 12.58 7.74 19.10
N TYR A 134 13.16 7.33 20.22
CA TYR A 134 13.36 5.92 20.54
C TYR A 134 12.09 5.33 21.16
N ILE A 135 11.55 4.26 20.55
CA ILE A 135 10.36 3.54 21.01
C ILE A 135 10.64 2.08 21.38
N GLY A 136 11.87 1.61 21.21
CA GLY A 136 12.28 0.23 21.47
C GLY A 136 12.02 -0.23 22.91
N THR A 137 12.15 -1.54 23.15
CA THR A 137 11.79 -2.20 24.42
C THR A 137 12.54 -1.67 25.64
N ASP A 138 13.77 -1.18 25.46
CA ASP A 138 14.61 -0.61 26.52
C ASP A 138 14.06 0.72 27.03
N ALA A 139 13.33 0.69 28.14
CA ALA A 139 12.78 1.90 28.77
C ALA A 139 13.86 2.95 29.14
N SER A 140 15.08 2.50 29.50
CA SER A 140 16.19 3.39 29.86
C SER A 140 16.68 4.27 28.72
N LYS A 141 16.53 3.83 27.47
CA LYS A 141 16.95 4.59 26.27
C LYS A 141 15.86 5.57 25.81
N ARG A 142 14.63 5.44 26.30
CA ARG A 142 13.54 6.36 25.96
C ARG A 142 13.74 7.66 26.74
N VAL A 143 14.28 8.69 26.08
CA VAL A 143 14.46 10.01 26.71
C VAL A 143 13.12 10.74 26.80
N ASN A 144 12.43 10.89 25.67
CA ASN A 144 11.22 11.71 25.55
C ASN A 144 9.92 10.94 25.75
N ILE A 145 9.92 9.62 25.50
CA ILE A 145 8.71 8.79 25.48
C ILE A 145 8.56 8.02 26.80
N GLY A 146 7.40 8.13 27.44
CA GLY A 146 7.05 7.36 28.63
C GLY A 146 6.52 5.98 28.26
N ARG A 147 5.44 5.93 27.46
CA ARG A 147 4.74 4.69 27.12
C ARG A 147 4.28 4.68 25.66
N VAL A 148 4.27 3.48 25.07
CA VAL A 148 3.64 3.25 23.76
C VAL A 148 2.17 2.89 24.01
N LEU A 149 1.24 3.73 23.56
CA LEU A 149 -0.20 3.52 23.74
C LEU A 149 -0.74 2.44 22.80
N GLY A 150 -0.21 2.37 21.58
CA GLY A 150 -0.53 1.32 20.61
C GLY A 150 -0.46 1.79 19.15
N MET A 151 -0.82 0.91 18.23
CA MET A 151 -0.92 1.24 16.80
C MET A 151 -2.15 2.09 16.51
N THR A 152 -2.06 2.93 15.47
CA THR A 152 -3.21 3.64 14.90
C THR A 152 -3.26 3.43 13.39
N ASN A 153 -4.38 3.79 12.79
CA ASN A 153 -4.57 3.77 11.34
C ASN A 153 -4.73 5.19 10.84
N LEU A 154 -4.42 5.42 9.56
CA LEU A 154 -4.54 6.75 8.98
C LEU A 154 -5.98 7.30 9.06
N GLY A 155 -7.01 6.45 8.93
CA GLY A 155 -8.40 6.86 9.11
C GLY A 155 -8.79 7.37 10.51
N ARG A 156 -7.94 7.17 11.54
CA ARG A 156 -8.20 7.60 12.93
C ARG A 156 -7.33 8.78 13.38
N VAL A 157 -6.39 9.24 12.55
CA VAL A 157 -5.59 10.43 12.85
C VAL A 157 -6.28 11.70 12.35
N ALA A 158 -5.96 12.83 12.97
CA ALA A 158 -6.49 14.13 12.57
C ALA A 158 -5.99 14.53 11.16
N ASN A 159 -6.72 15.42 10.50
CA ASN A 159 -6.47 15.74 9.09
C ASN A 159 -5.14 16.46 8.86
N HIS A 160 -4.70 17.31 9.81
CA HIS A 160 -3.39 17.95 9.74
C HIS A 160 -2.26 16.91 9.80
N VAL A 161 -2.37 15.92 10.70
CA VAL A 161 -1.41 14.80 10.78
C VAL A 161 -1.29 14.03 9.46
N LYS A 162 -2.39 13.87 8.73
CA LYS A 162 -2.36 13.24 7.39
C LYS A 162 -1.65 14.10 6.37
N ALA A 163 -1.85 15.42 6.43
CA ALA A 163 -1.24 16.38 5.52
C ALA A 163 0.27 16.51 5.76
N ASP A 164 0.72 16.36 7.01
CA ASP A 164 2.14 16.45 7.38
C ASP A 164 2.90 15.13 7.14
N LEU A 165 2.19 14.00 7.05
CA LEU A 165 2.79 12.68 6.89
C LEU A 165 3.70 12.56 5.65
N PRO A 166 3.32 13.01 4.44
CA PRO A 166 4.22 13.00 3.29
C PRO A 166 5.53 13.76 3.54
N LEU A 167 5.50 14.90 4.23
CA LEU A 167 6.69 15.68 4.55
C LEU A 167 7.63 14.93 5.50
N VAL A 168 7.08 14.29 6.55
CA VAL A 168 7.87 13.48 7.49
C VAL A 168 8.54 12.30 6.78
N ILE A 169 7.83 11.64 5.86
CA ILE A 169 8.37 10.54 5.06
C ILE A 169 9.43 11.05 4.08
N GLN A 170 9.23 12.21 3.46
CA GLN A 170 10.21 12.82 2.55
C GLN A 170 11.54 13.04 3.26
N ILE A 171 11.53 13.68 4.44
CA ILE A 171 12.74 13.93 5.23
C ILE A 171 13.42 12.62 5.62
N PHE A 172 12.65 11.58 5.97
CA PHE A 172 13.22 10.25 6.22
C PHE A 172 13.92 9.65 5.00
N ILE A 173 13.38 9.87 3.79
CA ILE A 173 13.98 9.39 2.54
C ILE A 173 15.26 10.17 2.23
N GLU A 174 15.25 11.49 2.41
CA GLU A 174 16.41 12.36 2.20
C GLU A 174 17.57 12.00 3.15
N GLU A 175 17.29 11.77 4.43
CA GLU A 175 18.31 11.34 5.40
C GLU A 175 18.92 9.97 5.07
N ASN A 176 18.18 9.10 4.37
CA ASN A 176 18.61 7.77 3.97
C ASN A 176 18.79 7.64 2.45
N GLU A 177 19.16 8.75 1.78
CA GLU A 177 19.14 8.84 0.31
C GLU A 177 19.86 7.68 -0.39
N LYS A 178 21.04 7.30 0.11
CA LYS A 178 21.90 6.25 -0.46
C LYS A 178 21.17 4.92 -0.57
N HIS A 179 20.44 4.56 0.49
CA HIS A 179 19.68 3.31 0.51
C HIS A 179 18.60 3.29 -0.56
N PHE A 180 17.83 4.39 -0.70
CA PHE A 180 16.74 4.46 -1.68
C PHE A 180 17.25 4.53 -3.13
N ILE A 181 18.38 5.21 -3.35
CA ILE A 181 19.06 5.23 -4.64
C ILE A 181 19.47 3.80 -5.03
N ASP A 182 20.17 3.08 -4.15
CA ASP A 182 20.68 1.75 -4.45
C ASP A 182 19.59 0.69 -4.55
N THR A 183 18.59 0.74 -3.68
CA THR A 183 17.54 -0.28 -3.62
C THR A 183 16.42 -0.07 -4.61
N PHE A 184 16.04 1.17 -4.89
CA PHE A 184 14.94 1.49 -5.80
C PHE A 184 15.45 2.04 -7.14
N PHE A 185 16.13 3.18 -7.17
CA PHE A 185 16.40 3.87 -8.43
C PHE A 185 17.39 3.13 -9.34
N ASN A 186 18.47 2.61 -8.77
CA ASN A 186 19.50 1.88 -9.51
C ASN A 186 19.06 0.45 -9.87
N ARG A 187 18.22 -0.19 -9.04
CA ARG A 187 17.71 -1.56 -9.26
C ARG A 187 16.36 -1.63 -9.96
N ALA A 188 15.67 -0.51 -10.16
CA ALA A 188 14.36 -0.49 -10.82
C ALA A 188 14.43 -1.11 -12.21
N GLY A 189 13.45 -1.94 -12.55
CA GLY A 189 13.38 -2.59 -13.85
C GLY A 189 11.95 -2.67 -14.36
N ASN A 190 11.78 -3.39 -15.46
CA ASN A 190 10.45 -3.68 -15.99
C ASN A 190 9.74 -4.68 -15.07
N MET A 191 8.61 -4.26 -14.50
CA MET A 191 7.73 -5.16 -13.74
C MET A 191 6.94 -6.08 -14.66
N SER A 192 6.57 -5.58 -15.82
CA SER A 192 5.91 -6.33 -16.89
C SER A 192 6.43 -5.87 -18.24
N LEU A 193 6.00 -6.56 -19.31
CA LEU A 193 6.32 -6.16 -20.70
C LEU A 193 5.91 -4.71 -21.02
N LYS A 194 4.93 -4.14 -20.29
CA LYS A 194 4.36 -2.82 -20.57
C LYS A 194 4.61 -1.78 -19.48
N GLN A 195 5.14 -2.17 -18.33
CA GLN A 195 5.22 -1.29 -17.15
C GLN A 195 6.60 -1.36 -16.50
N HIS A 196 7.21 -0.20 -16.31
CA HIS A 196 8.45 -0.04 -15.55
C HIS A 196 8.15 0.28 -14.07
N SER A 197 9.04 -0.11 -13.14
CA SER A 197 8.87 0.16 -11.70
C SER A 197 8.77 1.66 -11.38
N PHE A 198 9.40 2.54 -12.17
CA PHE A 198 9.28 3.99 -11.99
C PHE A 198 7.85 4.51 -12.17
N GLU A 199 7.01 3.80 -12.93
CA GLU A 199 5.60 4.18 -13.13
C GLU A 199 4.75 3.94 -11.86
N LEU A 200 5.30 3.30 -10.83
CA LEU A 200 4.66 3.22 -9.51
C LEU A 200 4.64 4.56 -8.79
N LEU A 201 5.56 5.47 -9.14
CA LEU A 201 5.64 6.80 -8.54
C LEU A 201 4.48 7.67 -9.07
N PRO A 202 3.72 8.33 -8.19
CA PRO A 202 2.58 9.15 -8.59
C PRO A 202 3.04 10.32 -9.47
N GLY A 203 2.51 10.43 -10.68
CA GLY A 203 2.90 11.49 -11.63
C GLY A 203 4.06 11.11 -12.56
N VAL A 204 4.62 9.91 -12.43
CA VAL A 204 5.58 9.33 -13.40
C VAL A 204 4.83 8.40 -14.34
N GLY A 205 4.59 8.86 -15.57
CA GLY A 205 4.05 8.02 -16.65
C GLY A 205 5.16 7.37 -17.48
N ASN A 206 4.78 6.52 -18.44
CA ASN A 206 5.70 5.79 -19.31
C ASN A 206 6.81 6.67 -19.94
N LYS A 207 6.46 7.85 -20.48
CA LYS A 207 7.43 8.78 -21.07
C LYS A 207 8.50 9.24 -20.07
N LYS A 208 8.09 9.60 -18.84
CA LYS A 208 9.03 10.00 -17.77
C LYS A 208 9.83 8.80 -17.27
N ALA A 209 9.21 7.63 -17.14
CA ALA A 209 9.90 6.42 -16.74
C ALA A 209 11.01 6.05 -17.73
N LEU A 210 10.77 6.16 -19.05
CA LEU A 210 11.80 5.96 -20.07
C LEU A 210 12.92 6.99 -19.95
N GLN A 211 12.60 8.28 -19.77
CA GLN A 211 13.61 9.32 -19.53
C GLN A 211 14.47 9.00 -18.30
N MET A 212 13.88 8.52 -17.20
CA MET A 212 14.63 8.10 -16.00
C MET A 212 15.52 6.90 -16.26
N VAL A 213 15.08 5.93 -17.07
CA VAL A 213 15.90 4.78 -17.48
C VAL A 213 17.09 5.23 -18.33
N ASP A 214 16.86 6.13 -19.27
CA ASP A 214 17.91 6.68 -20.14
C ASP A 214 18.91 7.50 -19.31
N ALA A 215 18.43 8.33 -18.38
CA ALA A 215 19.27 9.13 -17.49
C ALA A 215 20.11 8.27 -16.53
N ARG A 216 19.58 7.13 -16.08
CA ARG A 216 20.32 6.19 -15.23
C ARG A 216 21.51 5.57 -15.97
N GLY A 217 21.32 5.24 -17.25
CA GLY A 217 22.34 4.57 -18.06
C GLY A 217 22.92 3.32 -17.39
N SER A 218 24.22 3.10 -17.57
CA SER A 218 24.96 1.99 -16.95
C SER A 218 25.62 2.36 -15.60
N SER A 219 25.84 3.65 -15.36
CA SER A 219 26.52 4.16 -14.16
C SER A 219 25.59 4.29 -12.95
N GLY A 220 24.28 4.41 -13.16
CA GLY A 220 23.33 4.67 -12.07
C GLY A 220 23.34 6.12 -11.63
N PHE A 221 22.56 6.40 -10.57
CA PHE A 221 22.56 7.67 -9.86
C PHE A 221 23.41 7.57 -8.59
N GLU A 222 24.18 8.63 -8.28
CA GLU A 222 25.00 8.70 -7.06
C GLU A 222 24.25 9.38 -5.90
N THR A 223 23.44 10.41 -6.19
CA THR A 223 22.70 11.20 -5.21
C THR A 223 21.28 11.49 -5.69
N LEU A 224 20.37 11.80 -4.75
CA LEU A 224 19.01 12.20 -5.13
C LEU A 224 19.02 13.54 -5.87
N ALA A 225 19.97 14.42 -5.55
CA ALA A 225 20.17 15.68 -6.26
C ALA A 225 20.50 15.46 -7.75
N ALA A 226 21.43 14.55 -8.06
CA ALA A 226 21.80 14.23 -9.44
C ALA A 226 20.62 13.65 -10.23
N LEU A 227 19.82 12.78 -9.58
CA LEU A 227 18.58 12.25 -10.16
C LEU A 227 17.56 13.35 -10.45
N ASN A 228 17.35 14.24 -9.48
CA ASN A 228 16.40 15.35 -9.59
C ASN A 228 16.78 16.30 -10.72
N GLU A 229 18.06 16.65 -10.85
CA GLU A 229 18.59 17.49 -11.93
C GLU A 229 18.45 16.81 -13.30
N ALA A 230 18.82 15.53 -13.41
CA ALA A 230 18.80 14.81 -14.68
C ALA A 230 17.38 14.60 -15.23
N CYS A 231 16.40 14.37 -14.35
CA CYS A 231 15.03 14.03 -14.75
C CYS A 231 14.03 15.18 -14.55
N ASN A 232 14.45 16.30 -13.95
CA ASN A 232 13.58 17.42 -13.53
C ASN A 232 12.36 16.92 -12.73
N ILE A 233 12.66 16.16 -11.67
CA ILE A 233 11.69 15.58 -10.74
C ILE A 233 12.13 15.83 -9.30
N ASP A 234 11.21 15.68 -8.36
CA ASP A 234 11.54 15.55 -6.94
C ASP A 234 11.35 14.08 -6.54
N ALA A 235 12.43 13.32 -6.59
CA ALA A 235 12.41 11.89 -6.33
C ALA A 235 12.00 11.54 -4.89
N ALA A 236 12.38 12.36 -3.91
CA ALA A 236 12.06 12.13 -2.50
C ALA A 236 10.56 12.36 -2.25
N ASP A 237 10.02 13.47 -2.75
CA ASP A 237 8.58 13.77 -2.67
C ASP A 237 7.72 12.73 -3.40
N LEU A 238 8.13 12.30 -4.60
CA LEU A 238 7.41 11.27 -5.36
C LEU A 238 7.33 9.95 -4.60
N LEU A 239 8.44 9.52 -3.98
CA LEU A 239 8.50 8.29 -3.21
C LEU A 239 7.72 8.41 -1.89
N ALA A 240 7.77 9.58 -1.24
CA ALA A 240 6.98 9.88 -0.06
C ALA A 240 5.47 9.85 -0.33
N LYS A 241 5.02 10.46 -1.43
CA LYS A 241 3.62 10.41 -1.87
C LYS A 241 3.19 8.97 -2.17
N ARG A 242 4.05 8.18 -2.80
CA ARG A 242 3.77 6.76 -3.04
C ARG A 242 3.58 5.99 -1.73
N PHE A 243 4.48 6.18 -0.76
CA PHE A 243 4.36 5.55 0.56
C PHE A 243 3.08 6.00 1.27
N HIS A 244 2.75 7.28 1.22
CA HIS A 244 1.49 7.79 1.78
C HIS A 244 0.27 7.06 1.20
N THR A 245 0.19 6.91 -0.13
CA THR A 245 -0.91 6.17 -0.77
C THR A 245 -0.93 4.68 -0.36
N GLU A 246 0.23 4.04 -0.21
CA GLU A 246 0.33 2.64 0.25
C GLU A 246 -0.03 2.45 1.73
N LEU A 247 0.06 3.50 2.54
CA LEU A 247 -0.41 3.51 3.93
C LEU A 247 -1.92 3.71 4.03
N GLU A 248 -2.50 4.48 3.11
CA GLU A 248 -3.95 4.65 2.96
C GLU A 248 -4.63 3.37 2.48
N ASP A 249 -4.14 2.79 1.38
CA ASP A 249 -4.68 1.57 0.79
C ASP A 249 -3.63 0.45 0.77
N ARG A 250 -3.85 -0.53 1.65
CA ARG A 250 -3.01 -1.72 1.78
C ARG A 250 -3.17 -2.72 0.63
N ASN A 251 -4.19 -2.55 -0.21
CA ASN A 251 -4.43 -3.45 -1.34
C ASN A 251 -3.61 -3.08 -2.57
N ILE A 252 -2.98 -1.90 -2.57
CA ILE A 252 -2.11 -1.46 -3.66
C ILE A 252 -0.95 -2.44 -3.78
N GLN A 253 -0.77 -3.01 -4.98
CA GLN A 253 0.35 -3.87 -5.30
C GLN A 253 1.08 -3.34 -6.53
N PRO A 254 2.41 -3.48 -6.59
CA PRO A 254 3.32 -3.89 -5.50
C PRO A 254 3.43 -2.81 -4.41
N ARG A 255 3.78 -3.23 -3.19
CA ARG A 255 4.05 -2.33 -2.05
C ARG A 255 5.54 -2.03 -1.97
N LEU A 256 5.90 -0.79 -2.27
CA LEU A 256 7.28 -0.34 -2.16
C LEU A 256 7.72 -0.26 -0.70
N ILE A 257 6.84 0.03 0.25
CA ILE A 257 7.16 0.03 1.68
C ILE A 257 7.76 -1.31 2.12
N ASP A 258 7.12 -2.42 1.74
CA ASP A 258 7.55 -3.77 2.15
C ASP A 258 8.81 -4.23 1.39
N LEU A 259 9.11 -3.64 0.23
CA LEU A 259 10.27 -3.97 -0.59
C LEU A 259 11.51 -3.15 -0.23
N LEU A 260 11.31 -1.89 0.15
CA LEU A 260 12.40 -0.93 0.38
C LEU A 260 12.77 -0.83 1.85
N LEU A 261 11.94 -1.30 2.78
CA LEU A 261 12.22 -1.27 4.21
C LEU A 261 12.45 -2.69 4.77
N PRO A 262 13.23 -2.85 5.86
CA PRO A 262 13.91 -1.80 6.62
C PRO A 262 15.12 -1.21 5.89
N VAL A 263 15.45 0.03 6.21
CA VAL A 263 16.72 0.65 5.78
C VAL A 263 17.86 -0.10 6.46
N LYS A 264 18.63 -0.86 5.68
CA LYS A 264 19.80 -1.56 6.18
C LYS A 264 20.97 -0.59 6.11
N ALA A 265 21.49 -0.23 7.28
CA ALA A 265 22.73 0.55 7.39
C ALA A 265 23.92 -0.21 6.83
#